data_AF-A0A1Y2ZXX1-F1
#
_entry.id   AF-A0A1Y2ZXX1-F1
#
_cell.length_a   1.000
_cell.length_b   1.000
_cell.length_c   1.000
_cell.angle_alpha   90.00
_cell.angle_beta   90.00
_cell.angle_gamma   90.00
#
_symmetry.space_group_name_H-M   'P 1'
#
loop_
_entity.id
_entity.type
_entity.pdbx_description
1 polymer ?
#
loop_
_entity_poly.entity_id
_entity_poly.type
_entity_poly.pdbx_seq_one_letter_code
_entity_poly.pdbx_strand_id
1 'polypeptide(L)'
;MLAKAQEVLQSDNLTGLGDAGYYDGEQLKTCEEQGIQVYVAIPDKSKAIAKQGRYTRDQFRYDAELNTYTCPQNQTLTPSGNQQKNGKTLPATKAKPPIAAHANLPTTV
;
A
#
# COMPACT_ATOMS: atom_id res chain seq x y z
N MET A 1 4.17 -18.48 9.79
CA MET A 1 4.98 -18.81 11.00
C MET A 1 4.09 -19.16 12.18
N LEU A 2 3.11 -18.32 12.53
CA LEU A 2 2.18 -18.57 13.64
C LEU A 2 1.39 -19.88 13.54
N ALA A 3 0.91 -20.25 12.35
CA ALA A 3 0.23 -21.54 12.16
C ALA A 3 1.06 -22.75 12.64
N LYS A 4 2.38 -22.74 12.39
CA LYS A 4 3.28 -23.79 12.91
C LYS A 4 3.44 -23.73 14.42
N ALA A 5 3.45 -22.54 15.00
CA ALA A 5 3.51 -22.38 16.46
C ALA A 5 2.24 -22.91 17.13
N GLN A 6 1.06 -22.68 16.55
CA GLN A 6 -0.21 -23.22 17.03
C GLN A 6 -0.23 -24.75 17.00
N GLU A 7 0.27 -25.35 15.92
CA GLU A 7 0.39 -26.81 15.78
C GLU A 7 1.30 -27.42 16.86
N VAL A 8 2.47 -26.82 17.09
CA VAL A 8 3.45 -27.34 18.07
C VAL A 8 3.01 -27.10 19.50
N LEU A 9 2.42 -25.93 19.79
CA LEU A 9 2.01 -25.54 21.15
C LEU A 9 0.61 -26.05 21.51
N GLN A 10 -0.15 -26.59 20.55
CA GLN A 10 -1.52 -27.09 20.73
C GLN A 10 -2.42 -26.07 21.44
N SER A 11 -2.26 -24.79 21.12
CA SER A 11 -2.95 -23.68 21.79
C SER A 11 -3.55 -22.73 20.76
N ASP A 12 -4.85 -22.50 20.88
CA ASP A 12 -5.58 -21.53 20.05
C ASP A 12 -5.47 -20.09 20.61
N ASN A 13 -4.86 -19.92 21.78
CA ASN A 13 -4.66 -18.62 22.42
C ASN A 13 -3.23 -18.12 22.17
N LEU A 14 -2.94 -17.79 20.91
CA LEU A 14 -1.65 -17.27 20.48
C LEU A 14 -1.80 -15.84 19.96
N THR A 15 -0.91 -14.97 20.43
CA THR A 15 -0.75 -13.61 19.92
C THR A 15 0.64 -13.44 19.31
N GLY A 16 0.70 -13.02 18.06
CA GLY A 16 1.95 -12.73 17.36
C GLY A 16 2.35 -11.25 17.50
N LEU A 17 3.64 -10.99 17.72
CA LEU A 17 4.23 -9.65 17.61
C LEU A 17 5.44 -9.73 16.68
N GLY A 18 5.43 -8.93 15.61
CA GLY A 18 6.51 -8.84 14.63
C GLY A 18 6.96 -7.42 14.36
N ASP A 19 8.21 -7.26 13.93
CA ASP A 19 8.72 -5.97 13.43
C ASP A 19 8.18 -5.64 12.01
N ALA A 20 8.48 -4.45 11.51
CA ALA A 20 8.00 -4.00 10.20
C ALA A 20 8.52 -4.83 9.00
N GLY A 21 9.61 -5.57 9.17
CA GLY A 21 10.15 -6.51 8.19
C GLY A 21 9.31 -7.76 8.02
N TYR A 22 8.49 -8.12 9.02
CA TYR A 22 7.50 -9.20 8.96
C TYR A 22 6.14 -8.75 8.39
N TYR A 23 6.01 -7.52 7.90
CA TYR A 23 4.76 -7.05 7.30
C TYR A 23 4.51 -7.73 5.94
N ASP A 24 3.56 -8.66 5.92
CA ASP A 24 3.07 -9.34 4.72
C ASP A 24 1.54 -9.43 4.77
N GLY A 25 0.88 -8.72 3.85
CA GLY A 25 -0.58 -8.64 3.84
C GLY A 25 -1.28 -9.98 3.56
N GLU A 26 -0.65 -10.90 2.84
CA GLU A 26 -1.24 -12.22 2.59
C GLU A 26 -1.19 -13.08 3.86
N GLN A 27 -0.05 -13.08 4.54
CA GLN A 27 0.10 -13.81 5.81
C GLN A 27 -0.78 -13.24 6.92
N LEU A 28 -0.90 -11.91 7.01
CA LEU A 28 -1.78 -11.25 7.99
C LEU A 28 -3.25 -11.62 7.74
N LYS A 29 -3.68 -11.65 6.47
CA LYS A 29 -5.04 -12.10 6.11
C LYS A 29 -5.27 -13.56 6.49
N THR A 30 -4.31 -14.45 6.26
CA THR A 30 -4.41 -15.84 6.72
C THR A 30 -4.51 -15.93 8.24
N CYS A 31 -3.74 -15.14 8.99
CA CYS A 31 -3.85 -15.12 10.46
C CYS A 31 -5.23 -14.62 10.92
N GLU A 32 -5.77 -13.58 10.28
CA GLU A 32 -7.11 -13.06 10.55
C GLU A 32 -8.20 -14.10 10.27
N GLU A 33 -8.14 -14.79 9.12
CA GLU A 33 -9.07 -15.86 8.74
C GLU A 33 -9.00 -17.07 9.69
N GLN A 34 -7.84 -17.29 10.33
CA GLN A 34 -7.65 -18.33 11.35
C GLN A 34 -8.01 -17.85 12.77
N GLY A 35 -8.43 -16.60 12.94
CA GLY A 35 -8.74 -16.03 14.26
C GLY A 35 -7.52 -15.76 15.15
N ILE A 36 -6.32 -15.73 14.57
CA ILE A 36 -5.07 -15.52 15.30
C ILE A 36 -4.78 -14.02 15.40
N GLN A 37 -4.66 -13.50 16.61
CA GLN A 37 -4.33 -12.09 16.83
C GLN A 37 -2.84 -11.83 16.52
N VAL A 38 -2.56 -10.89 15.63
CA VAL A 38 -1.17 -10.49 15.30
C VAL A 38 -1.04 -8.98 15.31
N TYR A 39 0.09 -8.50 15.82
CA TYR A 39 0.52 -7.12 15.79
C TYR A 39 1.82 -7.01 14.99
N VAL A 40 1.82 -6.15 13.98
CA VAL A 40 3.01 -5.87 13.18
C VAL A 40 3.10 -4.37 12.89
N ALA A 41 4.31 -3.83 12.95
CA ALA A 41 4.53 -2.44 12.58
C ALA A 41 4.30 -2.22 11.07
N ILE A 42 3.64 -1.13 10.70
CA ILE A 42 3.42 -0.77 9.29
C ILE A 42 4.73 -0.22 8.70
N PRO A 43 5.29 -0.82 7.64
CA PRO A 43 6.55 -0.35 7.06
C PRO A 43 6.36 0.97 6.30
N ASP A 44 7.18 1.97 6.62
CA ASP A 44 7.24 3.23 5.87
C ASP A 44 8.07 3.04 4.58
N LYS A 45 7.37 2.83 3.47
CA LYS A 45 7.98 2.72 2.13
C LYS A 45 8.16 4.08 1.45
N SER A 46 7.57 5.16 1.99
CA SER A 46 7.57 6.48 1.36
C SER A 46 8.99 7.05 1.25
N LYS A 47 9.83 6.84 2.26
CA LYS A 47 11.24 7.28 2.24
C LYS A 47 12.04 6.70 1.07
N ALA A 48 11.88 5.40 0.81
CA ALA A 48 12.57 4.74 -0.29
C ALA A 48 12.08 5.24 -1.66
N ILE A 49 10.77 5.43 -1.80
CA ILE A 49 10.14 5.99 -3.01
C ILE A 49 10.62 7.43 -3.26
N ALA A 50 10.65 8.26 -2.22
CA ALA A 50 11.12 9.65 -2.32
C ALA A 50 12.61 9.73 -2.71
N LYS A 51 13.47 8.86 -2.16
CA LYS A 51 14.89 8.77 -2.56
C LYS A 51 15.08 8.43 -4.03
N GLN A 52 14.12 7.75 -4.67
CA GLN A 52 14.13 7.46 -6.11
C GLN A 52 13.60 8.62 -6.96
N GLY A 53 13.30 9.77 -6.36
CA GLY A 53 12.73 10.92 -7.05
C GLY A 53 11.30 10.69 -7.53
N ARG A 54 10.54 9.79 -6.88
CA ARG A 54 9.15 9.49 -7.24
C ARG A 54 8.18 10.14 -6.25
N TYR A 55 6.97 10.47 -6.71
CA TYR A 55 5.92 10.95 -5.83
C TYR A 55 5.46 9.85 -4.87
N THR A 56 5.35 10.19 -3.59
CA THR A 56 4.79 9.33 -2.55
C THR A 56 3.27 9.52 -2.50
N ARG A 57 2.56 8.54 -1.94
CA ARG A 57 1.08 8.58 -1.83
C ARG A 57 0.59 9.85 -1.16
N ASP A 58 1.27 10.29 -0.11
CA ASP A 58 0.85 11.43 0.72
C ASP A 58 0.94 12.78 0.00
N GLN A 59 1.57 12.82 -1.18
CA GLN A 59 1.60 14.02 -2.02
C GLN A 59 0.38 14.13 -2.95
N PHE A 60 -0.44 13.07 -3.05
CA PHE A 60 -1.70 13.10 -3.80
C PHE A 60 -2.85 13.49 -2.88
N ARG A 61 -3.67 14.46 -3.31
CA ARG A 61 -4.88 14.85 -2.58
C ARG A 61 -6.09 14.18 -3.19
N TYR A 62 -6.87 13.47 -2.38
CA TYR A 62 -8.13 12.86 -2.82
C TYR A 62 -9.29 13.83 -2.64
N ASP A 63 -10.14 13.92 -3.66
CA ASP A 63 -11.43 14.60 -3.66
C ASP A 63 -12.54 13.53 -3.67
N ALA A 64 -13.28 13.45 -2.56
CA ALA A 64 -14.33 12.46 -2.38
C ALA A 64 -15.62 12.78 -3.14
N GLU A 65 -15.91 14.07 -3.39
CA GLU A 65 -17.11 14.49 -4.12
C GLU A 65 -16.99 14.12 -5.60
N LEU A 66 -15.82 14.37 -6.17
CA LEU A 66 -15.54 14.09 -7.58
C LEU A 66 -14.96 12.68 -7.81
N ASN A 67 -14.59 11.97 -6.73
CA ASN A 67 -13.86 10.71 -6.77
C ASN A 67 -12.58 10.81 -7.63
N THR A 68 -11.79 11.86 -7.42
CA THR A 68 -10.56 12.14 -8.18
C THR A 68 -9.36 12.33 -7.28
N TYR A 69 -8.17 12.18 -7.84
CA TYR A 69 -6.92 12.53 -7.16
C TYR A 69 -6.27 13.74 -7.85
N THR A 70 -5.79 14.70 -7.09
CA THR A 70 -4.91 15.77 -7.58
C THR A 70 -3.46 15.36 -7.31
N CYS A 71 -2.63 15.29 -8.37
CA CYS A 71 -1.19 15.04 -8.23
C CYS A 71 -0.44 16.31 -7.80
N PRO A 72 0.85 16.23 -7.40
CA PRO A 72 1.61 17.39 -6.96
C PRO A 72 1.88 18.45 -8.05
N GLN A 73 1.59 18.14 -9.32
CA GLN A 73 1.67 19.07 -10.46
C GLN A 73 0.32 19.73 -10.74
N ASN A 74 -0.63 19.63 -9.81
CA ASN A 74 -2.00 20.14 -9.94
C ASN A 74 -2.79 19.53 -11.11
N GLN A 75 -2.49 18.28 -11.49
CA GLN A 75 -3.28 17.56 -12.49
C GLN A 75 -4.28 16.62 -11.82
N THR A 76 -5.51 16.61 -12.35
CA THR A 76 -6.58 15.73 -11.86
C THR A 76 -6.52 14.35 -12.54
N LEU A 77 -6.51 13.31 -11.72
CA LEU A 77 -6.58 11.91 -12.10
C LEU A 77 -8.01 11.41 -11.92
N THR A 78 -8.65 11.05 -13.02
CA THR A 78 -10.01 10.50 -13.04
C THR A 78 -10.01 8.97 -13.09
N PRO A 79 -10.97 8.31 -12.44
CA PRO A 79 -11.19 6.87 -12.59
C PRO A 79 -11.50 6.53 -14.05
N SER A 80 -10.88 5.49 -14.59
CA SER A 80 -11.00 5.05 -15.98
C SER A 80 -11.66 3.68 -16.12
N GLY A 81 -12.43 3.26 -15.11
CA GLY A 81 -13.03 1.92 -15.01
C GLY A 81 -12.24 0.99 -14.10
N ASN A 82 -12.42 -0.32 -14.27
CA ASN A 82 -11.83 -1.34 -13.42
C ASN A 82 -10.73 -2.13 -14.16
N GLN A 83 -9.75 -2.62 -13.42
CA GLN A 83 -8.73 -3.53 -13.91
C GLN A 83 -8.59 -4.76 -13.02
N GLN A 84 -8.26 -5.89 -13.66
CA GLN A 84 -8.01 -7.16 -12.97
C GLN A 84 -6.54 -7.23 -12.58
N LYS A 85 -6.26 -7.43 -11.30
CA LYS A 85 -4.89 -7.65 -10.79
C LYS A 85 -4.92 -8.70 -9.69
N ASN A 86 -4.15 -9.77 -9.87
CA ASN A 86 -4.07 -10.91 -8.93
C ASN A 86 -5.45 -11.46 -8.55
N GLY A 87 -6.34 -11.63 -9.53
CA GLY A 87 -7.72 -12.13 -9.31
C GLY A 87 -8.66 -11.15 -8.61
N LYS A 88 -8.25 -9.89 -8.39
CA LYS A 88 -9.07 -8.84 -7.78
C LYS A 88 -9.39 -7.75 -8.80
N THR A 89 -10.64 -7.29 -8.78
CA THR A 89 -11.09 -6.11 -9.54
C THR A 89 -10.71 -4.84 -8.77
N LEU A 90 -9.85 -3.99 -9.34
CA LEU A 90 -9.41 -2.73 -8.75
C LEU A 90 -9.86 -1.54 -9.61
N PRO A 91 -10.29 -0.42 -9.01
CA PRO A 91 -10.53 0.80 -9.78
C PRO A 91 -9.20 1.28 -10.36
N ALA A 92 -9.18 1.51 -11.67
CA ALA A 92 -8.04 2.04 -12.38
C ALA A 92 -8.19 3.54 -12.54
N THR A 93 -7.09 4.26 -12.33
CA THR A 93 -6.97 5.68 -12.67
C THR A 93 -5.99 5.81 -13.83
N LYS A 94 -6.42 6.42 -14.94
CA LYS A 94 -5.51 6.71 -16.06
C LYS A 94 -4.75 7.98 -15.76
N ALA A 95 -3.47 7.84 -15.48
CA ALA A 95 -2.53 8.94 -15.50
C ALA A 95 -2.04 9.16 -16.94
N LYS A 96 -2.03 10.41 -17.44
CA LYS A 96 -1.30 10.76 -18.67
C LYS A 96 0.20 10.51 -18.44
N PRO A 97 0.97 10.12 -19.47
CA PRO A 97 2.34 9.60 -19.34
C PRO A 97 3.36 10.45 -18.55
N PRO A 98 3.33 11.79 -18.48
CA PRO A 98 4.31 12.53 -17.67
C PRO A 98 4.10 12.42 -16.15
N ILE A 99 2.97 11.90 -15.68
CA ILE A 99 2.62 11.87 -14.24
C ILE A 99 3.37 10.75 -13.48
N ALA A 100 3.95 9.79 -14.20
CA ALA A 100 4.45 8.54 -13.61
C ALA A 100 5.96 8.53 -13.29
N ALA A 101 6.77 9.48 -13.75
CA ALA A 101 8.21 9.30 -13.73
C ALA A 101 8.94 10.05 -12.61
N HIS A 102 8.87 11.38 -12.50
CA HIS A 102 9.80 12.10 -11.62
C HIS A 102 9.14 13.28 -10.87
N ALA A 103 9.45 13.39 -9.57
CA ALA A 103 9.48 14.66 -8.86
C ALA A 103 10.41 15.59 -9.64
N ASN A 104 9.85 16.64 -10.24
CA ASN A 104 10.65 17.63 -10.96
C ASN A 104 11.81 18.05 -10.05
N LEU A 105 13.05 17.75 -10.47
CA LEU A 105 14.24 18.39 -9.90
C LEU A 105 14.05 19.90 -10.09
N PRO A 106 14.34 20.73 -9.07
CA PRO A 106 14.25 22.18 -9.24
C PRO A 106 15.16 22.55 -10.41
N THR A 107 14.57 23.16 -11.44
CA THR A 107 15.33 23.82 -12.49
C THR A 107 16.05 24.98 -11.82
N THR A 108 17.31 24.76 -11.45
CA THR A 108 18.19 25.82 -10.99
C THR A 108 18.33 26.81 -12.15
N VAL A 109 17.95 28.07 -11.89
CA VAL A 109 18.09 29.22 -12.78
C VAL A 109 19.57 29.51 -13.02
#